data_AF-A0A2R7KWI9-F1
#
_entry.id   AF-A0A2R7KWI9-F1
#
_cell.length_a   1.000
_cell.length_b   1.000
_cell.length_c   1.000
_cell.angle_alpha   90.00
_cell.angle_beta   90.00
_cell.angle_gamma   90.00
#
_symmetry.space_group_name_H-M   'P 1'
#
loop_
_entity.id
_entity.type
_entity.pdbx_description
1 polymer ?
#
loop_
_entity_poly.entity_id
_entity_poly.type
_entity_poly.pdbx_seq_one_letter_code
_entity_poly.pdbx_strand_id
1 'polypeptide(L)'
;MKITITEDYELFHRKSDWDKTKEIIIQNYPEYEKSIEKYLDNNNKFYECNMMITSKKIWDEYHSWLFDVLFKLQKNITVPEDDYQKRIFGFISERLLNLYVLHHQYKIKEYPL
;
A
#
# COMPACT_ATOMS: atom_id res chain seq x y z
N MET A 1 -9.47 15.38 -5.64
CA MET A 1 -8.79 16.23 -4.64
C MET A 1 -7.31 16.28 -4.98
N LYS A 2 -6.59 17.38 -4.69
CA LYS A 2 -5.13 17.47 -4.89
C LYS A 2 -4.37 17.06 -3.61
N ILE A 3 -4.71 15.91 -3.03
CA ILE A 3 -4.03 15.37 -1.85
C ILE A 3 -3.22 14.14 -2.27
N THR A 4 -2.14 13.86 -1.58
CA THR A 4 -1.26 12.71 -1.87
C THR A 4 -1.89 11.42 -1.36
N ILE A 5 -1.38 10.26 -1.77
CA ILE A 5 -1.92 8.96 -1.31
C ILE A 5 -1.73 8.82 0.22
N THR A 6 -0.62 9.31 0.76
CA THR A 6 -0.39 9.36 2.21
C THR A 6 -1.40 10.27 2.90
N GLU A 7 -1.61 11.49 2.40
CA GLU A 7 -2.59 12.43 2.97
C GLU A 7 -4.01 11.87 2.91
N ASP A 8 -4.39 11.21 1.81
CA ASP A 8 -5.67 10.52 1.65
C ASP A 8 -5.85 9.46 2.74
N TYR A 9 -4.86 8.58 2.94
CA TYR A 9 -4.94 7.57 3.99
C TYR A 9 -5.08 8.21 5.38
N GLU A 10 -4.29 9.23 5.69
CA GLU A 10 -4.29 9.89 7.00
C GLU A 10 -5.58 10.67 7.31
N LEU A 11 -6.31 11.13 6.27
CA LEU A 11 -7.60 11.80 6.44
C LEU A 11 -8.73 10.82 6.79
N PHE A 12 -8.68 9.59 6.27
CA PHE A 12 -9.77 8.62 6.40
C PHE A 12 -9.44 7.42 7.32
N HIS A 13 -8.18 7.25 7.69
CA HIS A 13 -7.68 6.11 8.46
C HIS A 13 -6.64 6.53 9.50
N ARG A 14 -6.26 5.58 10.38
CA ARG A 14 -5.30 5.82 11.46
C ARG A 14 -3.89 6.03 10.93
N LYS A 15 -3.43 7.28 10.97
CA LYS A 15 -2.05 7.68 10.62
C LYS A 15 -0.97 6.79 11.24
N SER A 16 -1.09 6.45 12.52
CA SER A 16 -0.09 5.64 13.23
C SER A 16 0.15 4.27 12.58
N ASP A 17 -0.89 3.67 12.01
CA ASP A 17 -0.76 2.38 11.36
C ASP A 17 -0.12 2.51 9.96
N TRP A 18 -0.32 3.64 9.28
CA TRP A 18 0.36 3.99 8.03
C TRP A 18 1.85 4.24 8.24
N ASP A 19 2.18 5.05 9.24
CA ASP A 19 3.57 5.33 9.61
C ASP A 19 4.30 4.04 9.96
N LYS A 20 3.67 3.14 10.73
CA LYS A 20 4.25 1.84 11.04
C LYS A 20 4.42 0.95 9.80
N THR A 21 3.50 1.04 8.83
CA THR A 21 3.62 0.33 7.55
C THR A 21 4.85 0.81 6.77
N LYS A 22 5.03 2.13 6.63
CA LYS A 22 6.20 2.71 5.97
C LYS A 22 7.50 2.34 6.67
N GLU A 23 7.53 2.38 8.00
CA GLU A 23 8.67 1.96 8.82
C GLU A 23 9.05 0.49 8.54
N ILE A 24 8.08 -0.42 8.54
CA ILE A 24 8.30 -1.85 8.25
C ILE A 24 8.86 -2.03 6.84
N ILE A 25 8.32 -1.32 5.85
CA ILE A 25 8.82 -1.42 4.47
C ILE A 25 10.26 -0.94 4.39
N ILE A 26 10.60 0.23 4.96
CA ILE A 26 11.97 0.77 4.91
C ILE A 26 12.97 -0.16 5.62
N GLN A 27 12.58 -0.76 6.74
CA GLN A 27 13.44 -1.68 7.49
C GLN A 27 13.72 -3.00 6.75
N ASN A 28 12.73 -3.53 6.01
CA ASN A 28 12.83 -4.84 5.36
C ASN A 28 13.17 -4.77 3.88
N TYR A 29 12.86 -3.64 3.23
CA TYR A 29 12.95 -3.38 1.80
C TYR A 29 13.43 -1.93 1.58
N PRO A 30 14.67 -1.60 1.99
CA PRO A 30 15.19 -0.22 1.93
C PRO A 30 15.19 0.39 0.53
N GLU A 31 15.19 -0.43 -0.53
CA GLU A 31 15.05 0.00 -1.92
C GLU A 31 13.71 0.73 -2.21
N TYR A 32 12.71 0.57 -1.35
CA TYR A 32 11.42 1.24 -1.47
C TYR A 32 11.40 2.67 -0.91
N GLU A 33 12.40 3.12 -0.14
CA GLU A 33 12.37 4.43 0.52
C GLU A 33 12.07 5.58 -0.46
N LYS A 34 12.84 5.67 -1.54
CA LYS A 34 12.61 6.66 -2.61
C LYS A 34 11.29 6.46 -3.34
N SER A 35 10.78 5.24 -3.38
CA SER A 35 9.51 4.92 -4.04
C SER A 35 8.32 5.32 -3.17
N ILE A 36 8.42 5.17 -1.85
CA ILE A 36 7.45 5.69 -0.88
C ILE A 36 7.35 7.20 -1.02
N GLU A 37 8.49 7.91 -0.93
CA GLU A 37 8.52 9.36 -1.07
C GLU A 37 7.90 9.80 -2.41
N LYS A 38 8.30 9.16 -3.52
CA LYS A 38 7.84 9.54 -4.86
C LYS A 38 6.38 9.22 -5.13
N TYR A 39 5.91 8.04 -4.74
CA TYR A 39 4.62 7.52 -5.19
C TYR A 39 3.51 7.57 -4.15
N LEU A 40 3.85 7.62 -2.86
CA LEU A 40 2.87 7.73 -1.79
C LEU A 40 2.82 9.15 -1.22
N ASP A 41 3.98 9.73 -0.90
CA ASP A 41 4.05 11.01 -0.20
C ASP A 41 3.99 12.22 -1.14
N ASN A 42 4.38 12.09 -2.42
CA ASN A 42 4.43 13.20 -3.39
C ASN A 42 3.60 12.99 -4.66
N ASN A 43 2.70 12.00 -4.67
CA ASN A 43 1.85 11.71 -5.82
C ASN A 43 0.39 11.58 -5.39
N ASN A 44 -0.52 11.98 -6.28
CA ASN A 44 -1.97 11.97 -6.07
C ASN A 44 -2.72 11.08 -7.07
N LYS A 45 -1.99 10.36 -7.93
CA LYS A 45 -2.57 9.33 -8.80
C LYS A 45 -2.68 8.03 -8.05
N PHE A 46 -3.90 7.69 -7.66
CA PHE A 46 -4.21 6.53 -6.86
C PHE A 46 -5.08 5.54 -7.65
N TYR A 47 -4.60 4.31 -7.82
CA TYR A 47 -5.42 3.18 -8.25
C TYR A 47 -6.18 2.67 -7.03
N GLU A 48 -7.39 3.20 -6.86
CA GLU A 48 -8.32 2.74 -5.84
C GLU A 48 -8.76 1.30 -6.17
N CYS A 49 -8.82 0.42 -5.15
CA CYS A 49 -9.10 -1.02 -5.20
C CYS A 49 -7.88 -1.98 -5.24
N ASN A 50 -8.13 -3.20 -4.76
CA ASN A 50 -7.20 -4.34 -4.79
C ASN A 50 -7.39 -5.21 -6.06
N MET A 51 -7.62 -4.61 -7.23
CA MET A 51 -7.95 -5.33 -8.45
C MET A 51 -6.82 -5.22 -9.49
N MET A 52 -6.33 -6.37 -9.96
CA MET A 52 -5.36 -6.43 -11.05
C MET A 52 -5.48 -7.73 -11.86
N ILE A 53 -5.10 -7.67 -13.14
CA ILE A 53 -4.87 -8.84 -13.99
C ILE A 53 -3.40 -8.80 -14.39
N THR A 54 -2.65 -9.86 -14.08
CA THR A 54 -1.20 -9.92 -14.33
C THR A 54 -0.73 -11.35 -14.59
N SER A 55 0.55 -11.51 -14.94
CA SER A 55 1.17 -12.83 -15.08
C SER A 55 1.30 -13.54 -13.73
N LYS A 56 1.31 -14.87 -13.73
CA LYS A 56 1.48 -15.68 -12.51
C LYS A 56 2.74 -15.29 -11.72
N LYS A 57 3.84 -15.00 -12.41
CA LYS A 57 5.11 -14.61 -11.77
C LYS A 57 4.94 -13.34 -10.93
N ILE A 58 4.42 -12.28 -11.54
CA ILE A 58 4.20 -10.99 -10.86
C ILE A 58 3.18 -11.15 -9.72
N TRP A 59 2.13 -11.96 -9.94
CA TRP A 59 1.15 -12.28 -8.92
C TRP A 59 1.80 -12.89 -7.67
N ASP A 60 2.62 -13.93 -7.85
CA ASP A 60 3.26 -14.64 -6.74
C ASP A 60 4.30 -13.75 -6.02
N GLU A 61 5.11 -12.99 -6.76
CA GLU A 61 6.09 -12.05 -6.21
C GLU A 61 5.41 -10.93 -5.40
N TYR A 62 4.35 -10.33 -5.95
CA TYR A 62 3.57 -9.29 -5.27
C TYR A 62 2.96 -9.79 -3.96
N HIS A 63 2.30 -10.95 -3.98
CA HIS A 63 1.65 -11.48 -2.76
C HIS A 63 2.68 -11.89 -1.71
N SER A 64 3.83 -12.40 -2.12
CA SER A 64 4.92 -12.72 -1.20
C SER A 64 5.41 -11.47 -0.48
N TRP A 65 5.62 -10.37 -1.20
CA TRP A 65 6.01 -9.08 -0.61
C TRP A 65 4.88 -8.46 0.24
N LEU A 66 3.65 -8.43 -0.29
CA LEU A 66 2.50 -7.83 0.38
C LEU A 66 2.22 -8.48 1.73
N PHE A 67 2.13 -9.81 1.77
CA PHE A 67 1.78 -10.51 3.00
C PHE A 67 2.92 -10.51 4.01
N ASP A 68 4.18 -10.47 3.59
CA ASP A 68 5.30 -10.27 4.51
C ASP A 68 5.16 -8.94 5.27
N VAL A 69 4.85 -7.84 4.55
CA VAL A 69 4.60 -6.53 5.16
C VAL A 69 3.37 -6.56 6.07
N LEU A 70 2.23 -7.07 5.58
CA LEU A 70 0.97 -7.06 6.34
C LEU A 70 1.03 -7.93 7.61
N PHE A 71 1.68 -9.08 7.56
CA PHE A 71 1.83 -9.95 8.75
C PHE A 71 2.81 -9.37 9.77
N LYS A 72 3.84 -8.63 9.33
CA LYS A 72 4.69 -7.86 10.23
C LYS A 72 3.89 -6.72 10.87
N LEU A 73 3.09 -5.99 10.10
CA LEU A 73 2.24 -4.93 10.62
C LEU A 73 1.25 -5.47 11.65
N GLN A 74 0.58 -6.58 11.36
CA GLN A 74 -0.39 -7.22 12.24
C GLN A 74 0.16 -7.49 13.65
N LYS A 75 1.45 -7.82 13.76
CA LYS A 75 2.12 -8.06 15.05
C LYS A 75 2.48 -6.78 15.81
N ASN A 76 2.47 -5.63 15.14
CA ASN A 76 2.95 -4.35 15.65
C ASN A 76 1.82 -3.34 15.92
N ILE A 77 0.57 -3.66 15.57
CA ILE A 77 -0.57 -2.75 15.77
C ILE A 77 -1.73 -3.46 16.47
N THR A 78 -2.59 -2.68 17.10
CA THR A 78 -3.91 -3.14 17.56
C THR A 78 -4.95 -2.85 16.51
N VAL A 79 -5.60 -3.90 16.00
CA VAL A 79 -6.68 -3.80 15.01
C VAL A 79 -7.84 -3.00 15.62
N PRO A 80 -8.37 -1.97 14.92
CA PRO A 80 -9.52 -1.20 15.39
C PRO A 80 -10.75 -2.08 15.61
N GLU A 81 -11.57 -1.73 16.60
CA GLU A 81 -12.82 -2.45 16.89
C GLU A 81 -13.98 -2.03 15.99
N ASP A 82 -13.95 -0.82 15.43
CA ASP A 82 -15.04 -0.33 14.61
C ASP A 82 -15.14 -1.07 13.27
N ASP A 83 -16.37 -1.30 12.82
CA ASP A 83 -16.67 -2.13 11.65
C ASP A 83 -16.02 -1.63 10.36
N TYR A 84 -15.74 -0.34 10.27
CA TYR A 84 -15.13 0.26 9.10
C TYR A 84 -13.60 0.09 9.13
N GLN A 85 -12.92 0.55 10.18
CA GLN A 85 -11.46 0.54 10.30
C GLN A 85 -10.89 -0.84 10.64
N LYS A 86 -11.68 -1.81 11.12
CA LYS A 86 -11.20 -3.21 11.25
C LYS A 86 -10.76 -3.81 9.91
N ARG A 87 -11.13 -3.19 8.78
CA ARG A 87 -10.67 -3.52 7.42
C ARG A 87 -9.30 -2.91 7.06
N ILE A 88 -8.59 -2.38 8.04
CA ILE A 88 -7.28 -1.71 7.91
C ILE A 88 -6.32 -2.37 6.91
N PHE A 89 -6.15 -3.69 6.98
CA PHE A 89 -5.22 -4.39 6.07
C PHE A 89 -5.66 -4.30 4.60
N GLY A 90 -6.96 -4.25 4.33
CA GLY A 90 -7.50 -4.02 2.99
C GLY A 90 -7.27 -2.60 2.50
N PHE A 91 -7.44 -1.59 3.37
CA PHE A 91 -7.15 -0.19 3.01
C PHE A 91 -5.66 0.02 2.72
N ILE A 92 -4.80 -0.58 3.54
CA ILE A 92 -3.35 -0.53 3.35
C ILE A 92 -2.96 -1.24 2.06
N SER A 93 -3.51 -2.44 1.78
CA SER A 93 -3.14 -3.20 0.59
C SER A 93 -3.43 -2.46 -0.72
N GLU A 94 -4.46 -1.61 -0.77
CA GLU A 94 -4.75 -0.77 -1.95
C GLU A 94 -3.60 0.18 -2.25
N ARG A 95 -3.03 0.83 -1.21
CA ARG A 95 -1.86 1.71 -1.36
C ARG A 95 -0.59 0.92 -1.67
N LEU A 96 -0.44 -0.27 -1.06
CA LEU A 96 0.73 -1.12 -1.29
C LEU A 96 0.75 -1.71 -2.71
N LEU A 97 -0.40 -1.97 -3.33
CA LEU A 97 -0.49 -2.34 -4.74
C LEU A 97 0.11 -1.25 -5.64
N ASN A 98 -0.28 0.01 -5.39
CA ASN A 98 0.24 1.17 -6.12
C ASN A 98 1.76 1.27 -5.96
N LEU A 99 2.25 1.21 -4.72
CA LEU A 99 3.67 1.28 -4.43
C LEU A 99 4.45 0.18 -5.16
N TYR A 100 3.99 -1.07 -5.07
CA TYR A 100 4.67 -2.22 -5.67
C TYR A 100 4.76 -2.11 -7.19
N VAL A 101 3.64 -1.79 -7.85
CA VAL A 101 3.57 -1.71 -9.32
C VAL A 101 4.43 -0.56 -9.86
N LEU A 102 4.40 0.60 -9.20
CA LEU A 102 5.15 1.79 -9.61
C LEU A 102 6.65 1.69 -9.29
N HIS A 103 7.02 1.01 -8.20
CA HIS A 103 8.42 0.69 -7.87
C HIS A 103 9.06 -0.16 -8.96
N HIS A 104 8.38 -1.23 -9.38
CA HIS A 104 8.88 -2.16 -10.41
C HIS A 104 8.72 -1.65 -11.85
N GLN A 105 8.13 -0.47 -12.03
CA GLN A 105 7.98 0.18 -13.35
C GLN A 105 7.28 -0.72 -14.39
N TYR A 106 6.31 -1.51 -13.97
CA TYR A 106 5.56 -2.35 -14.90
C TYR A 106 4.77 -1.50 -15.91
N LYS A 107 4.47 -2.08 -17.07
CA LYS A 107 3.59 -1.46 -18.05
C LYS A 107 2.13 -1.61 -17.60
N ILE A 108 1.52 -0.49 -17.22
CA ILE A 108 0.14 -0.44 -16.69
C ILE A 108 -0.85 -0.17 -17.83
N LYS A 109 -2.00 -0.86 -17.81
CA LYS A 109 -3.17 -0.56 -18.63
C LYS A 109 -4.40 -0.53 -17.76
N GLU A 110 -5.11 0.59 -17.79
CA GLU A 110 -6.32 0.84 -16.99
C GLU A 110 -7.58 0.43 -17.78
N TYR A 111 -8.58 -0.05 -17.06
CA TYR A 111 -9.89 -0.41 -17.60
C TYR A 111 -10.99 0.22 -16.72
N PRO A 112 -12.12 0.64 -17.30
CA PRO A 112 -13.24 1.16 -16.53
C PRO A 112 -13.82 0.08 -15.61
N LEU A 113 -14.29 0.52 -14.45
CA LEU A 113 -15.07 -0.30 -13.50
C LEU A 113 -16.52 -0.45 -13.96
#